data_AF-A0A536SK66-F1
#
_entry.id   AF-A0A536SK66-F1
#
_cell.length_a   1.000
_cell.length_b   1.000
_cell.length_c   1.000
_cell.angle_alpha   90.00
_cell.angle_beta   90.00
_cell.angle_gamma   90.00
#
_symmetry.space_group_name_H-M   'P 1'
#
loop_
_entity.id
_entity.type
_entity.pdbx_description
1 polymer ?
#
loop_
_entity_poly.entity_id
_entity_poly.type
_entity_poly.pdbx_seq_one_letter_code
_entity_poly.pdbx_strand_id
1 'polypeptide(L)'
;LDVLDKMPWDGFTESTKDLKDVKTAALPAIWNEPAKFKEAQERLQSEVSRLVSVSKSGDEAAVKAQIGAVGKSCGGCHENFRQKQ
;
A
#
# COMPACT_ATOMS: atom_id res chain seq x y z
N LEU A 1 6.70 -2.32 -11.83
CA LEU A 1 5.67 -1.82 -10.88
C LEU A 1 5.07 -2.98 -10.10
N ASP A 2 4.56 -4.04 -10.76
CA ASP A 2 4.02 -5.26 -10.12
C ASP A 2 4.99 -6.13 -9.29
N VAL A 3 6.28 -5.81 -9.28
CA VAL A 3 7.25 -6.46 -8.38
C VAL A 3 7.47 -5.60 -7.14
N LEU A 4 7.50 -4.27 -7.31
CA LEU A 4 7.84 -3.32 -6.25
C LEU A 4 6.70 -3.13 -5.25
N ASP A 5 5.45 -3.33 -5.66
CA ASP A 5 4.26 -3.26 -4.81
C ASP A 5 4.14 -4.44 -3.83
N LYS A 6 4.93 -5.52 -4.01
CA LYS A 6 4.90 -6.72 -3.15
C LYS A 6 6.04 -6.77 -2.13
N MET A 7 7.14 -6.06 -2.39
CA MET A 7 8.34 -6.11 -1.54
C MET A 7 8.19 -5.49 -0.13
N PRO A 8 7.41 -4.42 0.10
CA PRO A 8 7.38 -3.76 1.41
C PRO A 8 6.83 -4.61 2.54
N TRP A 9 6.06 -5.67 2.23
CA TRP A 9 5.27 -6.42 3.21
C TRP A 9 6.12 -7.29 4.14
N ASP A 10 7.29 -7.71 3.68
CA ASP A 10 8.26 -8.47 4.48
C ASP A 10 8.77 -7.68 5.70
N GLY A 11 8.61 -6.34 5.70
CA GLY A 11 8.95 -5.47 6.82
C GLY A 11 7.94 -5.46 7.97
N PHE A 12 6.74 -6.05 7.81
CA PHE A 12 5.65 -6.00 8.79
C PHE A 12 5.42 -7.35 9.47
N THR A 13 6.50 -8.02 9.88
CA THR A 13 6.43 -9.24 10.68
C THR A 13 6.18 -8.93 12.16
N GLU A 14 5.84 -9.93 12.97
CA GLU A 14 5.67 -9.73 14.43
C GLU A 14 6.93 -9.17 15.09
N SER A 15 8.11 -9.50 14.55
CA SER A 15 9.40 -9.00 15.08
C SER A 15 9.59 -7.49 14.95
N THR A 16 8.80 -6.82 14.10
CA THR A 16 8.92 -5.37 13.86
C THR A 16 7.87 -4.53 14.58
N LYS A 17 6.98 -5.17 15.36
CA LYS A 17 5.87 -4.53 16.09
C LYS A 17 6.31 -3.49 17.11
N ASP A 18 7.37 -3.79 17.86
CA ASP A 18 7.79 -3.00 19.02
C ASP A 18 9.27 -2.61 18.94
N LEU A 19 9.75 -2.23 17.75
CA LEU A 19 11.13 -1.76 17.58
C LEU A 19 11.32 -0.41 18.30
N LYS A 20 12.00 -0.44 19.46
CA LYS A 20 12.23 0.74 20.30
C LYS A 20 13.34 1.66 19.78
N ASP A 21 14.33 1.08 19.10
CA ASP A 21 15.52 1.80 18.62
C ASP A 21 15.41 2.23 17.15
N VAL A 22 14.26 1.98 16.51
CA VAL A 22 14.02 2.31 15.11
C VAL A 22 12.83 3.27 15.02
N LYS A 23 13.06 4.45 14.43
CA LYS A 23 11.98 5.38 14.16
C LYS A 23 11.07 4.80 13.07
N THR A 24 9.81 4.55 13.42
CA THR A 24 8.80 4.06 12.49
C THR A 24 7.52 4.88 12.60
N ALA A 25 6.84 5.08 11.47
CA ALA A 25 5.50 5.65 11.41
C ALA A 25 4.42 4.55 11.38
N ALA A 26 4.78 3.27 11.49
CA ALA A 26 3.84 2.17 11.55
C ALA A 26 3.00 2.27 12.84
N LEU A 27 1.67 2.24 12.72
CA LEU A 27 0.78 2.21 13.87
C LEU A 27 0.61 0.77 14.37
N PRO A 28 0.38 0.55 15.69
CA PRO A 28 0.10 -0.78 16.25
C PRO A 28 -1.08 -1.51 15.59
N ALA A 29 -2.00 -0.77 14.98
CA ALA A 29 -3.14 -1.29 14.23
C ALA A 29 -2.75 -2.28 13.14
N ILE A 30 -1.54 -2.18 12.57
CA ILE A 30 -1.02 -3.14 11.58
C ILE A 30 -1.03 -4.58 12.14
N TRP A 31 -0.55 -4.76 13.37
CA TRP A 31 -0.44 -6.06 14.01
C TRP A 31 -1.72 -6.47 14.76
N ASN A 32 -2.55 -5.50 15.16
CA ASN A 32 -3.82 -5.77 15.83
C ASN A 32 -4.97 -6.08 14.85
N GLU A 33 -4.89 -5.59 13.61
CA GLU A 33 -5.90 -5.77 12.57
C GLU A 33 -5.30 -6.33 11.26
N PRO A 34 -4.63 -7.50 11.32
CA PRO A 34 -3.84 -8.01 10.19
C PRO A 34 -4.68 -8.29 8.95
N ALA A 35 -5.95 -8.67 9.12
CA ALA A 35 -6.88 -8.87 8.01
C ALA A 35 -7.16 -7.58 7.22
N LYS A 36 -7.42 -6.46 7.94
CA LYS A 36 -7.65 -5.15 7.30
C LYS A 36 -6.38 -4.62 6.65
N PHE A 37 -5.23 -4.86 7.28
CA PHE A 37 -3.95 -4.48 6.70
C PHE A 37 -3.69 -5.26 5.40
N LYS A 38 -3.93 -6.58 5.41
CA LYS A 38 -3.81 -7.42 4.20
C LYS A 38 -4.76 -6.98 3.08
N GLU A 39 -6.01 -6.66 3.40
CA GLU A 39 -6.97 -6.13 2.42
C GLU A 39 -6.46 -4.83 1.77
N ALA A 40 -5.88 -3.92 2.56
CA ALA A 40 -5.28 -2.69 2.04
C ALA A 40 -4.07 -2.96 1.13
N GLN A 41 -3.24 -3.97 1.44
CA GLN A 41 -2.13 -4.42 0.58
C GLN A 41 -2.65 -4.97 -0.75
N GLU A 42 -3.61 -5.90 -0.71
CA GLU A 42 -4.19 -6.54 -1.89
C GLU A 42 -4.86 -5.51 -2.80
N ARG A 43 -5.54 -4.52 -2.21
CA ARG A 43 -6.10 -3.39 -2.95
C ARG A 43 -5.03 -2.59 -3.69
N LEU A 44 -3.92 -2.25 -3.03
CA LEU A 44 -2.81 -1.55 -3.69
C LEU A 44 -2.26 -2.38 -4.85
N GLN A 45 -1.98 -3.66 -4.63
CA GLN A 45 -1.42 -4.54 -5.66
C GLN A 45 -2.36 -4.66 -6.87
N SER A 46 -3.67 -4.83 -6.64
CA SER A 46 -4.67 -4.87 -7.71
C SER A 46 -4.69 -3.57 -8.53
N GLU A 47 -4.69 -2.41 -7.89
CA GLU A 47 -4.72 -1.13 -8.60
C GLU A 47 -3.41 -0.83 -9.34
N VAL A 48 -2.27 -1.28 -8.81
CA VAL A 48 -0.97 -1.19 -9.50
C VAL A 48 -0.93 -2.08 -10.74
N SER A 49 -1.43 -3.31 -10.66
CA SER A 49 -1.50 -4.20 -11.82
C SER A 49 -2.44 -3.67 -12.91
N ARG A 50 -3.55 -3.06 -12.51
CA ARG A 50 -4.42 -2.33 -13.46
C ARG A 50 -3.70 -1.14 -14.09
N LEU A 51 -2.94 -0.37 -13.31
CA LEU A 51 -2.13 0.74 -13.85
C LEU A 51 -1.12 0.25 -14.87
N VAL A 52 -0.43 -0.85 -14.61
CA VAL A 52 0.50 -1.47 -15.56
C VAL A 52 -0.22 -1.87 -16.85
N SER A 53 -1.42 -2.45 -16.76
CA SER A 53 -2.21 -2.81 -17.94
C SER A 53 -2.64 -1.57 -18.74
N VAL A 54 -3.22 -0.57 -18.09
CA VAL A 54 -3.72 0.65 -18.74
C VAL A 54 -2.59 1.49 -19.32
N SER A 55 -1.40 1.49 -18.69
CA SER A 55 -0.23 2.22 -19.21
C SER A 55 0.21 1.79 -20.61
N LYS A 56 -0.18 0.58 -21.06
CA LYS A 56 0.15 0.05 -22.39
C LYS A 56 -0.82 0.48 -23.49
N SER A 57 -1.96 1.11 -23.16
CA SER A 57 -2.98 1.46 -24.15
C SER A 57 -2.69 2.75 -24.92
N GLY A 58 -1.81 3.61 -24.41
CA GLY A 58 -1.58 4.96 -24.94
C GLY A 58 -2.68 5.98 -24.60
N ASP A 59 -3.70 5.58 -23.82
CA ASP A 59 -4.79 6.45 -23.39
C ASP A 59 -4.40 7.23 -22.12
N GLU A 60 -3.99 8.50 -22.30
CA GLU A 60 -3.58 9.37 -21.20
C GLU A 60 -4.69 9.60 -20.16
N ALA A 61 -5.95 9.71 -20.59
CA ALA A 61 -7.06 9.94 -19.68
C ALA A 61 -7.32 8.72 -18.80
N ALA A 62 -7.26 7.52 -19.39
CA ALA A 62 -7.37 6.26 -18.66
C ALA A 62 -6.20 6.08 -17.68
N VAL A 63 -4.97 6.37 -18.10
CA VAL A 63 -3.79 6.31 -17.23
C VAL A 63 -3.95 7.26 -16.04
N LYS A 64 -4.36 8.51 -16.29
CA LYS A 64 -4.58 9.51 -15.23
C LYS A 64 -5.66 9.06 -14.24
N ALA A 65 -6.75 8.48 -14.72
CA ALA A 65 -7.80 7.94 -13.86
C ALA A 65 -7.25 6.81 -12.97
N GLN A 66 -6.46 5.90 -13.54
CA GLN A 66 -5.90 4.78 -12.82
C GLN A 66 -4.81 5.19 -11.80
N ILE A 67 -4.02 6.22 -12.09
CA ILE A 67 -3.13 6.85 -11.10
C ILE A 67 -3.93 7.35 -9.90
N GLY A 68 -5.08 7.97 -10.13
CA GLY A 68 -5.99 8.40 -9.06
C GLY A 68 -6.50 7.23 -8.21
N ALA A 69 -6.79 6.08 -8.82
CA ALA A 69 -7.20 4.86 -8.10
C ALA A 69 -6.07 4.32 -7.19
N VAL A 70 -4.83 4.29 -7.69
CA VAL A 70 -3.64 3.95 -6.88
C VAL A 70 -3.43 4.96 -5.75
N GLY A 71 -3.59 6.27 -6.01
CA GLY A 71 -3.49 7.29 -4.95
C GLY A 71 -4.49 7.05 -3.80
N LYS A 72 -5.72 6.62 -4.13
CA LYS A 72 -6.74 6.28 -3.13
C LYS A 72 -6.38 5.02 -2.32
N SER A 73 -5.72 4.03 -2.91
CA SER A 73 -5.25 2.86 -2.15
C SER A 73 -4.10 3.23 -1.19
N CYS A 74 -3.18 4.10 -1.62
CA CYS A 74 -2.17 4.69 -0.73
C CYS A 74 -2.81 5.41 0.46
N GLY A 75 -3.80 6.27 0.21
CA GLY A 75 -4.54 7.02 1.23
C GLY A 75 -5.25 6.11 2.23
N GLY A 76 -6.03 5.14 1.74
CA GLY A 76 -6.79 4.23 2.61
C GLY A 76 -5.93 3.37 3.53
N CYS A 77 -4.71 3.00 3.09
CA CYS A 77 -3.75 2.33 3.97
C CYS A 77 -3.17 3.31 5.00
N HIS A 78 -2.67 4.47 4.56
CA HIS A 78 -2.03 5.43 5.44
C HIS A 78 -2.97 6.02 6.51
N GLU A 79 -4.26 6.19 6.21
CA GLU A 79 -5.26 6.69 7.17
C GLU A 79 -5.40 5.80 8.40
N ASN A 80 -5.28 4.48 8.22
CA ASN A 80 -5.52 3.49 9.27
C ASN A 80 -4.23 2.96 9.91
N PHE A 81 -3.13 2.93 9.17
CA PHE A 81 -1.94 2.16 9.53
C PHE A 81 -0.66 2.99 9.65
N ARG A 82 -0.67 4.27 9.29
CA ARG A 82 0.50 5.15 9.36
C ARG A 82 0.24 6.37 10.23
N GLN A 83 1.20 6.73 11.07
CA GLN A 83 1.19 7.99 11.82
C GLN A 83 1.09 9.16 10.85
N LYS A 84 0.10 10.01 11.08
CA LYS A 84 -0.05 11.29 10.39
C LYS A 84 1.20 12.14 10.66
N GLN A 85 1.67 12.83 9.62
CA GLN A 85 2.76 13.78 9.71
C GLN A 85 2.21 15.17 10.00
#